data_AF-A0A1L3LUY9-F1
#
_entry.id   AF-A0A1L3LUY9-F1
#
_cell.length_a   1.000
_cell.length_b   1.000
_cell.length_c   1.000
_cell.angle_alpha   90.00
_cell.angle_beta   90.00
_cell.angle_gamma   90.00
#
_symmetry.space_group_name_H-M   'P 1'
#
loop_
_entity.id
_entity.type
_entity.pdbx_description
1 polymer ?
#
loop_
_entity_poly.entity_id
_entity_poly.type
_entity_poly.pdbx_seq_one_letter_code
_entity_poly.pdbx_strand_id
1 'polypeptide(L)'
;MKLLYENEELTDALFRTFLIYVASSGRPPHELVRPSLADLDEAFVKEFEGMTIEPVGLDDLKAARTRMTADILAKLDDKAMRFLLSLHDGKPDFKAIGLPQAAELPAVRWKLLNLEKLKAQNPEKHAEQRREIEEIVSQPRKDSGGEKI
;
A
#
# COMPACT_ATOMS: atom_id res chain seq x y z
N MET A 1 -7.33 -7.05 9.64
CA MET A 1 -6.47 -5.99 10.22
C MET A 1 -6.30 -6.16 11.72
N LYS A 2 -7.38 -6.09 12.52
CA LYS A 2 -7.33 -6.28 13.99
C LYS A 2 -6.60 -7.58 14.38
N LEU A 3 -7.03 -8.71 13.82
CA LEU A 3 -6.39 -10.02 14.04
C LEU A 3 -4.91 -10.09 13.63
N LEU A 4 -4.46 -9.34 12.61
CA LEU A 4 -3.04 -9.32 12.24
C LEU A 4 -2.21 -8.66 13.35
N TYR A 5 -2.69 -7.53 13.88
CA TYR A 5 -2.02 -6.80 14.95
C TYR A 5 -2.08 -7.48 16.30
N GLU A 6 -3.09 -8.32 16.51
CA GLU A 6 -3.21 -9.12 17.74
C GLU A 6 -2.31 -10.36 17.74
N ASN A 7 -1.80 -10.80 16.57
CA ASN A 7 -1.08 -12.08 16.45
C ASN A 7 0.34 -11.99 15.85
N GLU A 8 0.57 -11.20 14.80
CA GLU A 8 1.83 -11.24 14.03
C GLU A 8 2.50 -9.87 13.81
N GLU A 9 1.77 -8.76 14.01
CA GLU A 9 2.18 -7.41 13.61
C GLU A 9 2.57 -7.30 12.12
N LEU A 10 2.89 -6.08 11.65
CA LEU A 10 3.45 -5.91 10.31
C LEU A 10 4.95 -6.17 10.35
N THR A 11 5.37 -7.40 10.07
CA THR A 11 6.80 -7.75 9.97
C THR A 11 7.44 -7.16 8.70
N ASP A 12 8.78 -7.06 8.65
CA ASP A 12 9.47 -6.64 7.40
C ASP A 12 9.20 -7.64 6.26
N ALA A 13 9.24 -8.94 6.52
CA ALA A 13 8.94 -9.96 5.52
C ALA A 13 7.51 -9.82 4.96
N LEU A 14 6.52 -9.57 5.82
CA LEU A 14 5.14 -9.32 5.39
C LEU A 14 5.03 -8.02 4.59
N PHE A 15 5.73 -6.96 5.00
CA PHE A 15 5.79 -5.71 4.26
C PHE A 15 6.44 -5.87 2.87
N ARG A 16 7.56 -6.59 2.73
CA ARG A 16 8.17 -6.87 1.43
C ARG A 16 7.24 -7.71 0.54
N THR A 17 6.51 -8.65 1.13
CA THR A 17 5.47 -9.42 0.43
C THR A 17 4.30 -8.54 -0.02
N PHE A 18 3.89 -7.57 0.80
CA PHE A 18 2.88 -6.58 0.42
C PHE A 18 3.31 -5.76 -0.82
N LEU A 19 4.60 -5.44 -0.99
CA LEU A 19 5.08 -4.77 -2.21
C LEU A 19 4.93 -5.65 -3.46
N ILE A 20 4.94 -6.99 -3.34
CA ILE A 20 4.59 -7.90 -4.45
C ILE A 20 3.10 -7.84 -4.77
N TYR A 21 2.24 -7.72 -3.76
CA TYR A 21 0.81 -7.47 -3.97
C TYR A 21 0.58 -6.15 -4.72
N VAL A 22 1.30 -5.08 -4.34
CA VAL A 22 1.28 -3.80 -5.08
C VAL A 22 1.70 -4.00 -6.54
N ALA A 23 2.75 -4.77 -6.79
CA ALA A 23 3.23 -5.10 -8.13
C ALA A 23 2.28 -6.02 -8.92
N SER A 24 1.32 -6.65 -8.27
CA SER A 24 0.33 -7.54 -8.89
C SER A 24 -1.04 -6.89 -9.06
N SER A 25 -1.27 -5.71 -8.47
CA SER A 25 -2.56 -5.03 -8.44
C SER A 25 -2.79 -4.15 -9.67
N GLY A 26 -4.06 -4.05 -10.11
CA GLY A 26 -4.47 -3.11 -11.14
C GLY A 26 -4.38 -1.64 -10.72
N ARG A 27 -4.35 -1.35 -9.42
CA ARG A 27 -4.34 0.02 -8.88
C ARG A 27 -2.95 0.67 -8.93
N PRO A 28 -2.84 2.00 -9.12
CA PRO A 28 -1.56 2.71 -9.03
C PRO A 28 -0.86 2.47 -7.68
N PRO A 29 0.48 2.35 -7.64
CA PRO A 29 1.18 2.03 -6.40
C PRO A 29 0.92 3.01 -5.24
N HIS A 30 0.87 4.32 -5.50
CA HIS A 30 0.64 5.33 -4.46
C HIS A 30 -0.73 5.17 -3.78
N GLU A 31 -1.77 4.70 -4.49
CA GLU A 31 -3.10 4.50 -3.91
C GLU A 31 -3.16 3.29 -2.96
N LEU A 32 -2.27 2.33 -3.12
CA LEU A 32 -2.23 1.13 -2.26
C LEU A 32 -1.39 1.38 -1.01
N VAL A 33 -0.31 2.14 -1.18
CA VAL A 33 0.63 2.49 -0.11
C VAL A 33 0.06 3.62 0.76
N ARG A 34 -0.67 4.56 0.16
CA ARG A 34 -1.35 5.67 0.83
C ARG A 34 -2.81 5.76 0.36
N PRO A 35 -3.69 4.84 0.81
CA PRO A 35 -5.08 4.82 0.38
C PRO A 35 -5.84 6.07 0.85
N SER A 36 -6.75 6.56 0.02
CA SER A 36 -7.77 7.50 0.48
C SER A 36 -8.66 6.80 1.52
N LEU A 37 -8.86 7.46 2.66
CA LEU A 37 -9.74 6.94 3.70
C LEU A 37 -11.19 7.13 3.24
N ALA A 38 -11.76 6.11 2.62
CA ALA A 38 -13.20 6.09 2.36
C ALA A 38 -13.96 6.03 3.69
N ASP A 39 -15.14 6.66 3.74
CA ASP A 39 -16.06 6.54 4.87
C ASP A 39 -16.53 5.08 4.97
N LEU A 40 -16.25 4.44 6.11
CA LEU A 40 -16.58 3.04 6.37
C LEU A 40 -18.02 2.87 6.87
N ASP A 41 -18.72 3.97 7.13
CA ASP A 41 -19.90 3.99 8.00
C ASP A 41 -21.10 3.27 7.38
N GLU A 42 -21.35 3.46 6.09
CA GLU A 42 -22.52 2.88 5.41
C GLU A 42 -22.32 1.41 5.02
N ALA A 43 -21.08 1.05 4.63
CA ALA A 43 -20.74 -0.31 4.21
C ALA A 43 -20.61 -1.28 5.39
N PHE A 44 -20.15 -0.81 6.55
CA PHE A 44 -19.97 -1.65 7.73
C PHE A 44 -21.30 -2.08 8.36
N VAL A 45 -22.23 -1.13 8.53
CA VAL A 45 -23.56 -1.43 9.12
C VAL A 45 -24.35 -2.39 8.23
N LYS A 46 -24.30 -2.19 6.91
CA LYS A 46 -25.10 -2.99 5.97
C LYS A 46 -24.58 -4.41 5.75
N GLU A 47 -23.26 -4.60 5.76
CA GLU A 47 -22.64 -5.84 5.24
C GLU A 47 -21.76 -6.57 6.27
N PHE A 48 -21.70 -6.14 7.54
CA PHE A 48 -20.83 -6.79 8.55
C PHE A 48 -21.43 -6.95 9.94
N GLU A 49 -22.44 -6.14 10.32
CA GLU A 49 -23.12 -6.29 11.62
C GLU A 49 -23.82 -7.66 11.71
N GLY A 50 -23.46 -8.47 12.71
CA GLY A 50 -24.05 -9.79 12.95
C GLY A 50 -23.47 -10.96 12.12
N MET A 51 -22.50 -10.73 11.22
CA MET A 51 -21.90 -11.79 10.38
C MET A 51 -20.49 -12.24 10.79
N THR A 52 -19.94 -11.65 11.86
CA THR A 52 -18.59 -11.96 12.36
C THR A 52 -18.66 -12.87 13.59
N ILE A 53 -17.73 -13.84 13.70
CA ILE A 53 -17.64 -14.79 14.83
C ILE A 53 -17.35 -14.05 16.13
N GLU A 54 -16.53 -13.00 16.06
CA GLU A 54 -16.29 -12.05 17.14
C GLU A 54 -16.74 -10.66 16.69
N PRO A 55 -17.58 -9.96 17.47
CA PRO A 55 -17.99 -8.60 17.14
C PRO A 55 -16.78 -7.68 17.04
N VAL A 56 -16.56 -7.08 15.86
CA VAL A 56 -15.55 -6.03 15.67
C VAL A 56 -16.28 -4.71 15.53
N GLY A 57 -16.00 -3.73 16.39
CA GLY A 57 -16.62 -2.41 16.28
C GLY A 57 -16.12 -1.63 15.07
N LEU A 58 -16.95 -0.72 14.55
CA LEU A 58 -16.57 0.20 13.47
C LEU A 58 -15.33 1.03 13.83
N ASP A 59 -15.26 1.51 15.07
CA ASP A 59 -14.13 2.32 15.56
C ASP A 59 -12.84 1.49 15.63
N ASP A 60 -12.92 0.21 16.01
CA ASP A 60 -11.77 -0.71 15.98
C ASP A 60 -11.25 -0.89 14.55
N LEU A 61 -12.15 -1.00 13.57
CA LEU A 61 -11.76 -1.11 12.16
C LEU A 61 -11.11 0.17 11.64
N LYS A 62 -11.66 1.33 12.00
CA LYS A 62 -11.08 2.65 11.66
C LYS A 62 -9.69 2.80 12.28
N ALA A 63 -9.54 2.47 13.56
CA ALA A 63 -8.26 2.52 14.27
C ALA A 63 -7.23 1.55 13.67
N ALA A 64 -7.61 0.30 13.39
CA ALA A 64 -6.73 -0.68 12.78
C ALA A 64 -6.29 -0.27 11.36
N ARG A 65 -7.18 0.34 10.57
CA ARG A 65 -6.84 0.89 9.25
C ARG A 65 -5.84 2.04 9.36
N THR A 66 -6.07 2.99 10.25
CA THR A 66 -5.16 4.12 10.48
C THR A 66 -3.78 3.64 10.91
N ARG A 67 -3.72 2.70 11.87
CA ARG A 67 -2.47 2.08 12.31
C ARG A 67 -1.74 1.39 11.15
N MET A 68 -2.46 0.61 10.34
CA MET A 68 -1.85 -0.06 9.19
C MET A 68 -1.25 0.90 8.19
N THR A 69 -1.97 1.95 7.82
CA THR A 69 -1.44 2.95 6.90
C THR A 69 -0.17 3.60 7.47
N ALA A 70 -0.17 3.95 8.76
CA ALA A 70 1.00 4.51 9.43
C ALA A 70 2.20 3.54 9.43
N ASP A 71 1.97 2.25 9.74
CA ASP A 71 3.04 1.24 9.76
C ASP A 71 3.61 0.96 8.37
N ILE A 72 2.76 0.94 7.33
CA ILE A 72 3.20 0.81 5.93
C ILE A 72 4.10 1.99 5.57
N LEU A 73 3.67 3.23 5.87
CA LEU A 73 4.45 4.43 5.58
C LEU A 73 5.77 4.45 6.34
N ALA A 74 5.79 4.02 7.60
CA ALA A 74 7.00 3.94 8.42
C ALA A 74 8.03 2.92 7.90
N LYS A 75 7.58 1.89 7.16
CA LYS A 75 8.46 0.86 6.57
C LYS A 75 8.93 1.17 5.15
N LEU A 76 8.45 2.25 4.52
CA LEU A 76 8.92 2.69 3.20
C LEU A 76 10.33 3.27 3.29
N ASP A 77 11.31 2.39 3.38
CA ASP A 77 12.72 2.72 3.28
C ASP A 77 13.13 3.01 1.83
N ASP A 78 14.38 3.47 1.66
CA ASP A 78 14.95 3.79 0.34
C ASP A 78 14.87 2.62 -0.65
N LYS A 79 14.97 1.37 -0.15
CA LYS A 79 14.86 0.17 -0.98
C LYS A 79 13.44 -0.06 -1.47
N ALA A 80 12.44 0.12 -0.60
CA ALA A 80 11.04 0.04 -0.96
C ALA A 80 10.66 1.16 -1.95
N MET A 81 11.13 2.39 -1.71
CA MET A 81 10.91 3.51 -2.63
C MET A 81 11.56 3.28 -3.99
N ARG A 82 12.80 2.78 -4.02
CA ARG A 82 13.49 2.36 -5.25
C ARG A 82 12.67 1.30 -6.00
N PHE A 83 12.12 0.31 -5.31
CA PHE A 83 11.26 -0.70 -5.93
C PHE A 83 9.99 -0.07 -6.53
N LEU A 84 9.27 0.78 -5.80
CA LEU A 84 8.04 1.42 -6.28
C LEU A 84 8.27 2.30 -7.52
N LEU A 85 9.33 3.11 -7.51
CA LEU A 85 9.69 3.97 -8.63
C LEU A 85 10.12 3.16 -9.86
N SER A 86 10.98 2.15 -9.66
CA SER A 86 11.43 1.29 -10.76
C SER A 86 10.31 0.42 -11.32
N LEU A 87 9.36 -0.01 -10.48
CA LEU A 87 8.12 -0.67 -10.92
C LEU A 87 7.31 0.27 -11.82
N HIS A 88 7.06 1.50 -11.37
CA HIS A 88 6.32 2.51 -12.15
C HIS A 88 6.98 2.81 -13.50
N ASP A 89 8.31 2.76 -13.56
CA ASP A 89 9.10 2.92 -14.79
C ASP A 89 9.12 1.70 -15.71
N GLY A 90 8.47 0.60 -15.33
CA GLY A 90 8.42 -0.65 -16.11
C GLY A 90 9.65 -1.56 -15.93
N LYS A 91 10.57 -1.22 -15.01
CA LYS A 91 11.83 -1.95 -14.76
C LYS A 91 12.03 -2.26 -13.26
N PRO A 92 11.09 -2.98 -12.61
CA PRO A 92 11.11 -3.19 -11.16
C PRO A 92 12.39 -3.86 -10.67
N ASP A 93 12.99 -3.27 -9.63
CA ASP A 93 14.15 -3.85 -8.94
C ASP A 93 13.72 -4.78 -7.81
N PHE A 94 13.33 -6.01 -8.15
CA PHE A 94 12.94 -7.03 -7.16
C PHE A 94 14.05 -7.40 -6.17
N LYS A 95 15.33 -7.15 -6.50
CA LYS A 95 16.44 -7.38 -5.56
C LYS A 95 16.42 -6.36 -4.44
N ALA A 96 15.94 -5.13 -4.67
CA ALA A 96 15.81 -4.12 -3.64
C ALA A 96 14.91 -4.59 -2.47
N ILE A 97 13.89 -5.40 -2.75
CA ILE A 97 12.97 -5.96 -1.75
C ILE A 97 13.26 -7.43 -1.40
N GLY A 98 14.37 -8.00 -1.89
CA GLY A 98 14.80 -9.36 -1.56
C GLY A 98 13.95 -10.48 -2.16
N LEU A 99 13.13 -10.21 -3.17
CA LEU A 99 12.17 -11.18 -3.75
C LEU A 99 12.32 -11.29 -5.28
N PRO A 100 13.51 -11.64 -5.82
CA PRO A 100 13.76 -11.68 -7.26
C PRO A 100 12.83 -12.63 -8.03
N GLN A 101 12.38 -13.72 -7.40
CA GLN A 101 11.48 -14.71 -7.99
C GLN A 101 10.09 -14.15 -8.33
N ALA A 102 9.68 -13.04 -7.72
CA ALA A 102 8.36 -12.45 -7.96
C ALA A 102 8.22 -11.85 -9.38
N ALA A 103 9.32 -11.61 -10.09
CA ALA A 103 9.31 -11.14 -11.47
C ALA A 103 8.57 -12.09 -12.43
N GLU A 104 8.51 -13.38 -12.10
CA GLU A 104 7.90 -14.42 -12.93
C GLU A 104 6.39 -14.52 -12.77
N LEU A 105 5.81 -13.79 -11.80
CA LEU A 105 4.37 -13.84 -11.52
C LEU A 105 3.56 -13.28 -12.71
N PRO A 106 2.53 -13.99 -13.19
CA PRO A 106 1.70 -13.53 -14.31
C PRO A 106 1.07 -12.15 -14.06
N ALA A 107 0.63 -11.90 -12.83
CA ALA A 107 0.03 -10.61 -12.44
C ALA A 107 1.03 -9.46 -12.50
N VAL A 108 2.29 -9.70 -12.12
CA VAL A 108 3.38 -8.72 -12.24
C VAL A 108 3.63 -8.38 -13.71
N ARG A 109 3.73 -9.39 -14.57
CA ARG A 109 3.90 -9.19 -16.02
C ARG A 109 2.75 -8.37 -16.62
N TRP A 110 1.52 -8.64 -16.17
CA TRP A 110 0.35 -7.87 -16.57
C TRP A 110 0.42 -6.41 -16.11
N LYS A 111 0.84 -6.16 -14.87
CA LYS A 111 1.07 -4.81 -14.34
C LYS A 111 2.06 -4.02 -15.19
N LEU A 112 3.19 -4.63 -15.55
CA LEU A 112 4.21 -3.99 -16.38
C LEU A 112 3.67 -3.65 -17.77
N LEU A 113 2.92 -4.55 -18.40
CA LEU A 113 2.27 -4.27 -19.68
C LEU A 113 1.32 -3.05 -19.60
N ASN A 114 0.57 -2.92 -18.50
CA ASN A 114 -0.33 -1.79 -18.32
C ASN A 114 0.41 -0.47 -18.05
N LEU A 115 1.53 -0.51 -17.33
CA LEU A 115 2.36 0.67 -17.11
C LEU A 115 3.03 1.15 -18.40
N GLU A 116 3.54 0.23 -19.22
CA GLU A 116 4.09 0.57 -20.54
C GLU A 116 3.02 1.16 -21.47
N LYS A 117 1.81 0.57 -21.48
CA LYS A 117 0.67 1.14 -22.21
C LYS A 117 0.30 2.54 -21.70
N LEU A 118 0.24 2.74 -20.39
CA LEU A 118 -0.06 4.04 -19.79
C LEU A 118 0.99 5.07 -20.20
N LYS A 119 2.28 4.73 -20.10
CA LYS A 119 3.39 5.59 -20.48
C LYS A 119 3.34 6.00 -21.95
N ALA A 120 2.97 5.08 -22.84
CA ALA A 120 2.88 5.34 -24.28
C ALA A 120 1.62 6.15 -24.66
N GLN A 121 0.48 5.85 -24.03
CA GLN A 121 -0.83 6.43 -24.41
C GLN A 121 -1.17 7.71 -23.65
N ASN A 122 -0.67 7.87 -22.43
CA ASN A 122 -0.91 9.03 -21.58
C ASN A 122 0.33 9.32 -20.70
N PRO A 123 1.40 9.88 -21.30
CA PRO A 123 2.65 10.18 -20.59
C PRO A 123 2.48 11.21 -19.48
N GLU A 124 1.51 12.13 -19.61
CA GLU A 124 1.21 13.12 -18.57
C GLU A 124 0.69 12.44 -17.30
N LYS A 125 -0.29 11.54 -17.43
CA LYS A 125 -0.80 10.75 -16.30
C LYS A 125 0.28 9.83 -15.72
N HIS A 126 1.14 9.24 -16.56
CA HIS A 126 2.28 8.46 -16.07
C HIS A 126 3.22 9.31 -15.21
N ALA A 127 3.56 10.52 -15.67
CA ALA A 127 4.41 11.45 -14.93
C ALA A 127 3.77 11.97 -13.64
N GLU A 128 2.46 12.26 -13.66
CA GLU A 128 1.68 12.63 -12.47
C GLU A 128 1.74 11.54 -11.40
N GLN A 129 1.42 10.30 -11.77
CA GLN A 129 1.46 9.17 -10.84
C GLN A 129 2.85 8.90 -10.28
N ARG A 130 3.90 9.21 -11.05
CA ARG A 130 5.28 9.13 -10.58
C ARG A 130 5.53 10.14 -9.46
N ARG A 131 5.14 11.40 -9.66
CA ARG A 131 5.27 12.45 -8.64
C ARG A 131 4.52 12.10 -7.36
N GLU A 132 3.31 11.54 -7.49
CA GLU A 132 2.54 11.09 -6.33
C GLU A 132 3.26 10.00 -5.52
N ILE A 133 4.06 9.14 -6.17
CA ILE A 133 4.92 8.16 -5.48
C ILE A 133 6.09 8.88 -4.79
N GLU A 134 6.77 9.81 -5.46
CA GLU A 134 7.89 10.59 -4.92
C GLU A 134 7.46 11.45 -3.69
N GLU A 135 6.23 11.94 -3.69
CA GLU A 135 5.66 12.74 -2.60
C GLU A 135 5.35 11.94 -1.33
N ILE A 136 5.28 10.60 -1.40
CA ILE A 136 4.95 9.76 -0.23
C ILE A 136 5.94 10.00 0.93
N VAL A 137 7.23 10.17 0.61
CA VAL A 137 8.30 10.43 1.59
C VAL A 137 8.59 11.92 1.79
N SER A 138 8.05 12.81 0.94
CA SER A 138 8.32 14.25 1.00
C SER A 138 7.41 15.01 1.97
N GLN A 139 6.30 14.40 2.40
CA GLN A 139 5.45 15.03 3.41
C GLN A 139 5.94 14.67 4.82
N PRO A 140 6.19 15.66 5.70
CA PRO A 140 6.58 15.40 7.07
C PRO A 140 5.49 14.57 7.73
N ARG A 141 5.90 13.53 8.47
CA ARG A 141 5.04 12.79 9.39
C ARG A 141 4.31 13.84 10.22
N LYS A 142 3.00 14.00 10.03
CA LYS A 142 2.16 14.71 11.01
C LYS A 142 2.14 13.80 12.21
N ASP A 143 3.15 13.96 13.06
CA ASP A 143 3.17 13.34 14.37
C ASP A 143 1.94 13.89 15.10
N SER A 144 0.90 13.07 15.19
CA SER A 144 -0.21 13.23 16.11
C SER A 144 0.32 12.99 17.53
N GLY A 145 1.29 13.81 17.95
CA GLY A 145 1.80 13.86 19.31
C GLY A 145 0.84 14.70 20.14
N GLY A 146 -0.22 14.06 20.60
CA GLY A 146 -1.06 14.58 21.67
C GLY A 146 -0.20 14.81 22.92
N GLU A 147 -0.30 16.04 23.40
CA GLU A 147 0.24 16.61 24.62
C GLU A 147 -0.18 15.86 25.89
N LYS A 148 0.77 15.69 26.82
CA LYS A 148 0.69 15.99 28.27
C LYS A 148 1.75 15.20 29.04
N ILE A 149 2.75 15.89 29.60
CA ILE A 149 2.87 16.15 31.06
C ILE A 149 3.54 17.51 31.22
#